data_AF-A0A1Q4GQY9-F1
#
_entry.id   AF-A0A1Q4GQY9-F1
#
_cell.length_a   1.000
_cell.length_b   1.000
_cell.length_c   1.000
_cell.angle_alpha   90.00
_cell.angle_beta   90.00
_cell.angle_gamma   90.00
#
_symmetry.space_group_name_H-M   'P 1'
#
loop_
_entity.id
_entity.type
_entity.pdbx_description
1 polymer ?
#
loop_
_entity_poly.entity_id
_entity_poly.type
_entity_poly.pdbx_seq_one_letter_code
_entity_poly.pdbx_strand_id
1 'polypeptide(L)'
;MNTLRTLLLTLVLVSASVHAGERDALKTYVSPAPSLIALAIDHTKDLGLTDAQKAKLEDWVKASDCERREHELVTDRQAINKAILDGQSNAEVQKLMQDLQVKESKLVSSKLACRDYIRKVLSEEQFKRLVDLYRAKN
;
A
#
# COMPACT_ATOMS: atom_id res chain seq x y z
N MET A 1 -63.04 -19.79 -16.08
CA MET A 1 -62.63 -19.32 -14.74
C MET A 1 -61.25 -19.88 -14.43
N ASN A 2 -60.33 -18.97 -14.10
CA ASN A 2 -59.07 -19.16 -13.36
C ASN A 2 -57.93 -19.97 -14.00
N THR A 3 -57.11 -19.29 -14.81
CA THR A 3 -55.67 -19.58 -14.89
C THR A 3 -54.86 -18.28 -14.83
N LEU A 4 -55.04 -17.51 -13.75
CA LEU A 4 -54.10 -16.49 -13.32
C LEU A 4 -53.25 -17.11 -12.20
N ARG A 5 -52.10 -17.70 -12.54
CA ARG A 5 -51.15 -18.20 -11.54
C ARG A 5 -49.72 -17.86 -11.93
N THR A 6 -49.17 -16.97 -11.10
CA THR A 6 -47.78 -16.95 -10.65
C THR A 6 -46.78 -16.18 -11.51
N LEU A 7 -46.86 -14.85 -11.34
CA LEU A 7 -45.74 -13.91 -11.36
C LEU A 7 -44.72 -14.22 -10.25
N LEU A 8 -43.49 -13.73 -10.45
CA LEU A 8 -42.34 -13.56 -9.52
C LEU A 8 -41.26 -14.66 -9.55
N LEU A 9 -40.33 -14.54 -10.51
CA LEU A 9 -38.93 -14.91 -10.31
C LEU A 9 -38.10 -13.63 -10.13
N THR A 10 -37.92 -13.20 -8.89
CA THR A 10 -36.88 -12.26 -8.46
C THR A 10 -35.65 -13.07 -8.06
N LEU A 11 -34.59 -13.02 -8.86
CA LEU A 11 -33.25 -13.42 -8.39
C LEU A 11 -32.29 -12.24 -8.58
N VAL A 12 -32.03 -11.57 -7.47
CA VAL A 12 -31.11 -10.44 -7.32
C VAL A 12 -29.68 -10.94 -7.60
N LEU A 13 -29.12 -10.54 -8.74
CA LEU A 13 -27.70 -10.70 -9.08
C LEU A 13 -27.02 -9.33 -9.03
N VAL A 14 -26.78 -8.82 -7.82
CA VAL A 14 -25.92 -7.63 -7.66
C VAL A 14 -25.12 -7.80 -6.38
N SER A 15 -23.86 -8.25 -6.47
CA SER A 15 -22.77 -7.97 -5.50
C SER A 15 -21.43 -8.64 -5.90
N ALA A 16 -21.01 -8.59 -7.17
CA ALA A 16 -19.66 -9.08 -7.54
C ALA A 16 -18.72 -7.97 -8.07
N SER A 17 -19.24 -6.82 -8.48
CA SER A 17 -18.44 -5.81 -9.22
C SER A 17 -17.62 -4.85 -8.34
N VAL A 18 -17.79 -4.85 -7.02
CA VAL A 18 -17.14 -3.85 -6.15
C VAL A 18 -15.65 -4.14 -5.92
N HIS A 19 -15.23 -5.41 -5.89
CA HIS A 19 -13.84 -5.77 -5.56
C HIS A 19 -12.84 -5.59 -6.72
N ALA A 20 -13.32 -5.49 -7.97
CA ALA A 20 -12.45 -5.31 -9.14
C ALA A 20 -12.01 -3.85 -9.31
N GLY A 21 -12.90 -2.88 -9.04
CA GLY A 21 -12.61 -1.45 -9.19
C GLY A 21 -11.58 -0.92 -8.19
N GLU A 22 -11.55 -1.46 -6.97
CA GLU A 22 -10.58 -1.08 -5.93
C GLU A 22 -9.13 -1.41 -6.32
N ARG A 23 -8.92 -2.47 -7.11
CA ARG A 23 -7.59 -2.88 -7.58
C ARG A 23 -7.07 -2.06 -8.76
N ASP A 24 -7.95 -1.56 -9.62
CA ASP A 24 -7.55 -0.73 -10.76
C ASP A 24 -7.16 0.69 -10.34
N ALA A 25 -7.80 1.26 -9.31
CA ALA A 25 -7.43 2.57 -8.77
C ALA A 25 -5.99 2.64 -8.22
N LEU A 26 -5.42 1.49 -7.83
CA LEU A 26 -4.04 1.42 -7.34
C LEU A 26 -2.98 1.52 -8.46
N LYS A 27 -3.35 1.27 -9.72
CA LYS A 27 -2.40 1.26 -10.85
C LYS A 27 -1.84 2.64 -11.19
N THR A 28 -2.57 3.70 -10.86
CA THR A 28 -2.17 5.09 -11.13
C THR A 28 -1.66 5.81 -9.88
N TYR A 29 -1.70 5.16 -8.72
CA TYR A 29 -1.27 5.75 -7.46
C TYR A 29 0.24 5.56 -7.25
N VAL A 30 0.96 6.67 -7.25
CA VAL A 30 2.34 6.75 -6.79
C VAL A 30 2.32 7.01 -5.29
N SER A 31 3.01 6.18 -4.49
CA SER A 31 3.09 6.41 -3.05
C SER A 31 4.40 7.13 -2.69
N PRO A 32 4.42 8.48 -2.58
CA PRO A 32 5.62 9.22 -2.20
C PRO A 32 5.95 9.09 -0.71
N ALA A 33 5.01 8.58 0.08
CA ALA A 33 5.02 8.80 1.51
C ALA A 33 5.76 7.69 2.28
N PRO A 34 6.44 7.99 3.38
CA PRO A 34 7.41 7.08 4.02
C PRO A 34 6.76 5.85 4.67
N SER A 35 7.57 4.84 5.01
CA SER A 35 7.13 3.68 5.81
C SER A 35 6.58 4.10 7.18
N LEU A 36 5.32 3.76 7.48
CA LEU A 36 4.72 3.97 8.82
C LEU A 36 5.41 3.12 9.90
N ILE A 37 5.93 1.95 9.54
CA ILE A 37 6.57 1.06 10.51
C ILE A 37 7.91 1.62 10.94
N ALA A 38 8.72 2.09 9.99
CA ALA A 38 9.99 2.75 10.29
C ALA A 38 9.76 3.96 11.20
N LEU A 39 8.76 4.79 10.88
CA LEU A 39 8.40 5.92 11.72
C LEU A 39 8.00 5.51 13.15
N ALA A 40 7.26 4.41 13.31
CA ALA A 40 6.89 3.91 14.64
C ALA A 40 8.10 3.44 15.45
N ILE A 41 9.06 2.76 14.82
CA ILE A 41 10.29 2.30 15.46
C ILE A 41 11.17 3.50 15.86
N ASP A 42 11.37 4.45 14.95
CA ASP A 42 12.19 5.65 15.20
C ASP A 42 11.63 6.50 16.35
N HIS A 43 10.31 6.53 16.51
CA HIS A 43 9.59 7.30 17.53
C HIS A 43 9.06 6.44 18.68
N THR A 44 9.69 5.31 18.98
CA THR A 44 9.29 4.38 20.07
C THR A 44 8.98 5.13 21.37
N LYS A 45 9.85 6.06 21.78
CA LYS A 45 9.70 6.83 23.04
C LYS A 45 8.52 7.80 22.98
N ASP A 46 8.41 8.58 21.90
CA ASP A 46 7.35 9.59 21.73
C ASP A 46 5.96 8.95 21.65
N LEU A 47 5.89 7.75 21.07
CA LEU A 47 4.69 6.95 20.97
C LEU A 47 4.39 6.15 22.25
N GLY A 48 5.32 6.10 23.19
CA GLY A 48 5.19 5.30 24.41
C GLY A 48 5.04 3.80 24.10
N LEU A 49 5.79 3.29 23.12
CA LEU A 49 5.78 1.87 22.79
C LEU A 49 6.53 1.07 23.86
N THR A 50 5.97 -0.07 24.21
CA THR A 50 6.69 -1.05 25.05
C THR A 50 7.79 -1.76 24.24
N ASP A 51 8.79 -2.31 24.92
CA ASP A 51 9.84 -3.11 24.27
C ASP A 51 9.24 -4.28 23.48
N ALA A 52 8.16 -4.90 23.98
CA ALA A 52 7.46 -5.97 23.29
C ALA A 52 6.76 -5.50 22.01
N GLN A 53 6.19 -4.29 21.99
CA GLN A 53 5.61 -3.71 20.78
C GLN A 53 6.69 -3.36 19.76
N LYS A 54 7.78 -2.74 20.22
CA LYS A 54 8.93 -2.43 19.36
C LYS A 54 9.51 -3.68 18.70
N ALA A 55 9.76 -4.73 19.48
CA ALA A 55 10.29 -5.99 18.96
C ALA A 55 9.37 -6.62 17.89
N LYS A 56 8.04 -6.60 18.10
CA LYS A 56 7.08 -7.06 17.09
C LYS A 56 7.18 -6.28 15.78
N LEU A 57 7.31 -4.95 15.86
CA LEU A 57 7.47 -4.11 14.68
C LEU A 57 8.79 -4.39 13.96
N GLU A 58 9.89 -4.54 14.69
CA GLU A 58 11.20 -4.89 14.12
C GLU A 58 11.20 -6.27 13.46
N ASP A 59 10.52 -7.25 14.04
CA ASP A 59 10.38 -8.57 13.43
C ASP A 59 9.51 -8.54 12.18
N TRP A 60 8.48 -7.69 12.15
CA TRP A 60 7.70 -7.47 10.95
C TRP A 60 8.50 -6.80 9.84
N VAL A 61 9.41 -5.87 10.14
CA VAL A 61 10.33 -5.31 9.12
C VAL A 61 11.14 -6.42 8.47
N LYS A 62 11.67 -7.36 9.25
CA LYS A 62 12.46 -8.50 8.72
C LYS A 62 11.61 -9.46 7.87
N ALA A 63 10.35 -9.67 8.26
CA ALA A 63 9.45 -10.63 7.61
C ALA A 63 8.69 -10.05 6.40
N SER A 64 8.44 -8.74 6.41
CA SER A 64 7.69 -8.06 5.34
C SER A 64 8.62 -7.56 4.24
N ASP A 65 8.05 -7.22 3.09
CA ASP A 65 8.79 -6.68 1.95
C ASP A 65 8.58 -5.18 1.73
N CYS A 66 7.90 -4.49 2.66
CA CYS A 66 7.47 -3.11 2.44
C CYS A 66 8.66 -2.17 2.23
N GLU A 67 9.62 -2.19 3.15
CA GLU A 67 10.81 -1.32 3.09
C GLU A 67 11.69 -1.66 1.88
N ARG A 68 11.92 -2.96 1.63
CA ARG A 68 12.65 -3.40 0.44
C ARG A 68 12.01 -2.90 -0.85
N ARG A 69 10.67 -2.95 -0.96
CA ARG A 69 9.94 -2.45 -2.13
C ARG A 69 10.05 -0.93 -2.28
N GLU A 70 10.03 -0.18 -1.19
CA GLU A 70 10.26 1.28 -1.23
C GLU A 70 11.64 1.59 -1.81
N HIS A 71 12.69 0.89 -1.37
CA HIS A 71 14.05 1.05 -1.87
C HIS A 71 14.21 0.63 -3.35
N GLU A 72 13.57 -0.47 -3.77
CA GLU A 72 13.59 -0.93 -5.16
C GLU A 72 13.04 0.15 -6.10
N LEU A 73 11.95 0.82 -5.72
CA LEU A 73 11.34 1.87 -6.54
C LEU A 73 12.22 3.11 -6.68
N VAL A 74 13.00 3.47 -5.65
CA VAL A 74 14.00 4.55 -5.77
C VAL A 74 15.04 4.19 -6.82
N THR A 75 15.52 2.95 -6.80
CA THR A 75 16.49 2.44 -7.78
C THR A 75 15.91 2.43 -9.20
N ASP A 76 14.66 1.98 -9.36
CA ASP A 76 13.98 1.96 -10.66
C ASP A 76 13.81 3.38 -11.24
N ARG A 77 13.46 4.36 -10.41
CA ARG A 77 13.37 5.77 -10.83
C ARG A 77 14.73 6.31 -11.28
N GLN A 78 15.81 5.96 -10.58
CA GLN A 78 17.17 6.32 -10.99
C GLN A 78 17.55 5.66 -12.33
N ALA A 79 17.16 4.40 -12.54
CA ALA A 79 17.38 3.69 -13.79
C ALA A 79 16.64 4.34 -14.98
N ILE A 80 15.39 4.76 -14.78
CA ILE A 80 14.63 5.52 -15.80
C ILE A 80 15.34 6.84 -16.13
N ASN A 81 15.73 7.61 -15.11
CA ASN A 81 16.46 8.87 -15.32
C ASN A 81 17.77 8.65 -16.08
N LYS A 82 18.50 7.59 -15.73
CA LYS A 82 19.71 7.21 -16.47
C LYS A 82 19.42 6.86 -17.92
N ALA A 83 18.41 6.03 -18.20
CA ALA A 83 18.05 5.65 -19.56
C ALA A 83 17.68 6.86 -20.44
N ILE A 84 16.98 7.84 -19.86
CA ILE A 84 16.66 9.11 -20.54
C ILE A 84 17.95 9.89 -20.87
N LEU A 85 18.85 10.05 -19.88
CA LEU A 85 20.09 10.81 -20.07
C LEU A 85 21.09 10.12 -21.00
N ASP A 86 21.09 8.79 -21.04
CA ASP A 86 21.91 7.99 -21.94
C ASP A 86 21.34 7.95 -23.38
N GLY A 87 20.18 8.57 -23.63
CA GLY A 87 19.58 8.65 -24.96
C GLY A 87 18.94 7.35 -25.45
N GLN A 88 18.46 6.49 -24.55
CA GLN A 88 17.72 5.28 -24.93
C GLN A 88 16.43 5.64 -25.68
N SER A 89 15.90 4.68 -26.45
CA SER A 89 14.70 4.90 -27.24
C SER A 89 13.46 5.12 -26.37
N ASN A 90 12.47 5.84 -26.91
CA ASN A 90 11.19 6.04 -26.23
C ASN A 90 10.54 4.72 -25.82
N ALA A 91 10.68 3.66 -26.62
CA ALA A 91 10.11 2.35 -26.33
C ALA A 91 10.78 1.69 -25.11
N GLU A 92 12.11 1.81 -24.98
CA GLU A 92 12.86 1.28 -23.83
C GLU A 92 12.50 2.02 -22.54
N VAL A 93 12.45 3.36 -22.59
CA VAL A 93 12.05 4.17 -21.44
C VAL A 93 10.60 3.87 -21.02
N GLN A 94 9.69 3.73 -21.97
CA GLN A 94 8.29 3.38 -21.67
C GLN A 94 8.16 2.01 -21.00
N LYS A 95 8.97 1.03 -21.41
CA LYS A 95 8.99 -0.29 -20.77
C LYS A 95 9.41 -0.18 -19.29
N LEU A 96 10.47 0.58 -19.00
CA LEU A 96 10.91 0.82 -17.61
C LEU A 96 9.82 1.51 -16.78
N MET A 97 9.12 2.48 -17.36
CA MET A 97 8.01 3.16 -16.68
C MET A 97 6.83 2.22 -16.39
N GLN A 98 6.48 1.33 -17.31
CA GLN A 98 5.42 0.35 -17.10
C GLN A 98 5.79 -0.63 -15.98
N ASP A 99 7.03 -1.10 -15.96
CA ASP A 99 7.55 -1.97 -14.90
C ASP A 99 7.51 -1.27 -13.53
N LEU A 100 7.88 0.02 -13.48
CA LEU A 100 7.78 0.85 -12.28
C LEU A 100 6.33 0.93 -11.77
N GLN A 101 5.36 1.23 -12.63
CA GLN A 101 3.95 1.36 -12.24
C GLN A 101 3.39 0.07 -11.61
N VAL A 102 3.76 -1.09 -12.16
CA VAL A 102 3.37 -2.39 -11.60
C VAL A 102 3.95 -2.58 -10.20
N LYS A 103 5.20 -2.17 -9.97
CA LYS A 103 5.83 -2.26 -8.64
C LYS A 103 5.25 -1.25 -7.66
N GLU A 104 4.89 -0.04 -8.10
CA GLU A 104 4.22 0.97 -7.25
C GLU A 104 2.87 0.47 -6.75
N SER A 105 2.09 -0.19 -7.61
CA SER A 105 0.82 -0.83 -7.23
C SER A 105 1.02 -1.88 -6.12
N LYS A 106 2.08 -2.70 -6.25
CA LYS A 106 2.43 -3.70 -5.24
C LYS A 106 2.87 -3.05 -3.93
N LEU A 107 3.61 -1.94 -3.98
CA LEU A 107 3.99 -1.19 -2.80
C LEU A 107 2.76 -0.72 -2.01
N VAL A 108 1.70 -0.25 -2.68
CA VAL A 108 0.48 0.16 -1.96
C VAL A 108 -0.10 -0.98 -1.15
N SER A 109 -0.16 -2.18 -1.74
CA SER A 109 -0.65 -3.37 -1.06
C SER A 109 0.23 -3.73 0.14
N SER A 110 1.56 -3.66 0.01
CA SER A 110 2.49 -3.86 1.13
C SER A 110 2.33 -2.80 2.23
N LYS A 111 2.10 -1.53 1.87
CA LYS A 111 1.85 -0.43 2.83
C LYS A 111 0.54 -0.62 3.59
N LEU A 112 -0.51 -1.08 2.92
CA LEU A 112 -1.78 -1.43 3.55
C LEU A 112 -1.57 -2.55 4.58
N ALA A 113 -0.84 -3.61 4.20
CA ALA A 113 -0.50 -4.70 5.12
C ALA A 113 0.30 -4.22 6.34
N CYS A 114 1.25 -3.30 6.13
CA CYS A 114 2.02 -2.69 7.22
C CYS A 114 1.13 -1.86 8.15
N ARG A 115 0.25 -1.01 7.61
CA ARG A 115 -0.74 -0.28 8.42
C ARG A 115 -1.59 -1.25 9.24
N ASP A 116 -2.10 -2.30 8.63
CA ASP A 116 -2.98 -3.26 9.29
C ASP A 116 -2.24 -4.03 10.39
N TYR A 117 -0.96 -4.34 10.18
CA TYR A 117 -0.10 -4.93 11.21
C TYR A 117 0.13 -3.96 12.38
N ILE A 118 0.47 -2.70 12.11
CA ILE A 118 0.64 -1.68 13.16
C ILE A 118 -0.62 -1.57 14.02
N ARG A 119 -1.81 -1.55 13.42
CA ARG A 119 -3.08 -1.47 14.15
C ARG A 119 -3.35 -2.68 15.06
N LYS A 120 -2.68 -3.81 14.84
CA LYS A 120 -2.74 -4.99 15.73
C LYS A 120 -1.74 -4.91 16.88
N VAL A 121 -0.63 -4.20 16.69
CA VAL A 121 0.46 -4.10 17.68
C VAL A 121 0.26 -2.90 18.60
N LEU A 122 -0.19 -1.78 18.05
CA LEU A 122 -0.37 -0.52 18.77
C LEU A 122 -1.78 -0.41 19.36
N SER A 123 -1.91 0.34 20.46
CA SER A 123 -3.22 0.83 20.91
C SER A 123 -3.78 1.86 19.92
N GLU A 124 -5.07 2.16 20.04
CA GLU A 124 -5.71 3.18 19.19
C GLU A 124 -5.07 4.56 19.40
N GLU A 125 -4.73 4.91 20.64
CA GLU A 125 -4.07 6.17 20.99
C GLU A 125 -2.65 6.25 20.42
N GLN A 126 -1.88 5.15 20.52
CA GLN A 126 -0.54 5.07 19.95
C GLN A 126 -0.59 5.19 18.42
N PHE A 127 -1.55 4.51 17.77
CA PHE A 127 -1.75 4.61 16.33
C PHE A 127 -2.15 6.03 15.91
N LYS A 128 -3.05 6.68 16.67
CA LYS A 128 -3.44 8.07 16.40
C LYS A 128 -2.23 9.00 16.45
N ARG A 129 -1.40 8.90 17.49
CA ARG A 129 -0.16 9.70 17.61
C ARG A 129 0.80 9.44 16.45
N LEU A 130 0.95 8.19 16.03
CA LEU A 130 1.77 7.84 14.86
C LEU A 130 1.26 8.50 13.58
N VAL A 131 -0.06 8.50 13.36
CA VAL A 131 -0.66 9.20 12.21
C VAL A 131 -0.43 10.71 12.27
N ASP A 132 -0.50 11.31 13.45
CA ASP A 132 -0.24 12.74 13.64
C ASP A 132 1.24 13.07 13.35
N LEU A 133 2.20 12.24 13.82
CA LEU A 133 3.62 12.36 13.47
C LEU A 133 3.84 12.25 11.96
N TYR A 134 3.17 11.28 11.32
CA TYR A 134 3.28 11.04 9.88
C TYR A 134 2.82 12.25 9.05
N ARG A 135 1.72 12.89 9.47
CA ARG A 135 1.16 14.09 8.83
C ARG A 135 1.97 15.35 9.10
N ALA A 136 2.75 15.40 10.19
CA ALA A 136 3.62 16.54 10.45
C ALA A 136 4.88 16.54 9.58
N LYS A 137 5.27 15.37 9.03
CA LYS A 137 6.50 15.20 8.23
C LYS A 137 6.29 15.32 6.71
N ASN A 138 5.05 15.32 6.23
CA ASN A 138 4.67 15.35 4.81
C ASN A 138 3.57 16.39 4.57
#